data_AF-A0A1M6EIJ7-F1
#
_entry.id   AF-A0A1M6EIJ7-F1
#
_cell.length_a   1.000
_cell.length_b   1.000
_cell.length_c   1.000
_cell.angle_alpha   90.00
_cell.angle_beta   90.00
_cell.angle_gamma   90.00
#
_symmetry.space_group_name_H-M   'P 1'
#
loop_
_entity.id
_entity.type
_entity.pdbx_description
1 polymer ?
#
loop_
_entity_poly.entity_id
_entity_poly.type
_entity_poly.pdbx_seq_one_letter_code
_entity_poly.pdbx_strand_id
1 'polypeptide(L)'
;MPDLYNPITQNSFTPPPPGIWQKFLLSCVSKLDSSSYLSRKCSRMAYGKELKHMRNIGANLELVPSDEPDVWEIYWKKEHLGRTAPLPKAIKGEDLWILATGPSIKDLDLSKLQGHKVLGLNGAIATCQEVGISPSHYAITDRDFFEHRMPLVVDAVNSGAHCLFSVNGLARICEQAPQLLTSGKISLLQTVNRYYGLPQLSANDLVEALQHHPSLSISSDGDSKIGWSRHISHGVFTANTIAYIGCQIAESLGAENAYLLGMDLGSPTNTPARSYEDGQKARPTTLDKDYESTILPSFELLRDTETHCRFWNLSPVSRLPESVMPRKSFPDSLKCR
;
A
#
# COMPACT_ATOMS: atom_id res chain seq x y z
N MET A 1 16.35 -15.90 17.37
CA MET A 1 15.50 -15.23 16.37
C MET A 1 16.26 -15.32 15.06
N PRO A 2 15.66 -15.78 13.96
CA PRO A 2 16.32 -15.67 12.66
C PRO A 2 16.60 -14.20 12.35
N ASP A 3 17.74 -13.92 11.74
CA ASP A 3 18.11 -12.58 11.32
C ASP A 3 17.09 -12.10 10.28
N LEU A 4 16.47 -10.94 10.49
CA LEU A 4 15.56 -10.36 9.52
C LEU A 4 16.37 -9.77 8.37
N TYR A 5 15.97 -10.02 7.13
CA TYR A 5 16.59 -9.34 5.99
C TYR A 5 16.25 -7.84 6.02
N ASN A 6 17.27 -6.97 5.98
CA ASN A 6 17.07 -5.54 5.77
C ASN A 6 17.10 -5.25 4.25
N PRO A 7 15.96 -4.98 3.62
CA PRO A 7 15.89 -4.83 2.17
C PRO A 7 16.56 -3.55 1.65
N ILE A 8 16.91 -2.60 2.53
CA ILE A 8 17.65 -1.39 2.12
C ILE A 8 19.14 -1.68 2.04
N THR A 9 19.69 -2.34 3.06
CA THR A 9 21.14 -2.61 3.14
C THR A 9 21.53 -3.97 2.54
N GLN A 10 20.53 -4.77 2.14
CA GLN A 10 20.68 -6.14 1.64
C GLN A 10 21.40 -7.09 2.62
N ASN A 11 21.54 -6.68 3.87
CA ASN A 11 22.19 -7.44 4.93
C ASN A 11 21.16 -8.09 5.84
N SER A 12 21.49 -9.25 6.37
CA SER A 12 20.75 -9.83 7.47
C SER A 12 20.96 -8.96 8.73
N PHE A 13 19.87 -8.65 9.40
CA PHE A 13 19.82 -7.84 10.60
C PHE A 13 18.95 -8.55 11.63
N THR A 14 19.55 -9.06 12.69
CA THR A 14 18.78 -9.45 13.86
C THR A 14 18.39 -8.18 14.62
N PRO A 15 17.11 -7.82 14.72
CA PRO A 15 16.73 -6.84 15.73
C PRO A 15 17.15 -7.41 17.09
N PRO A 16 17.73 -6.58 17.99
CA PRO A 16 18.04 -7.05 19.33
C PRO A 16 16.77 -7.60 19.96
N PRO A 17 16.82 -8.77 20.63
CA PRO A 17 15.64 -9.35 21.24
C PRO A 17 15.04 -8.33 22.21
N PRO A 18 13.70 -8.23 22.30
CA PRO A 18 13.07 -7.23 23.13
C PRO A 18 13.55 -7.42 24.57
N GLY A 19 14.07 -6.33 25.17
CA GLY A 19 14.53 -6.34 26.55
C GLY A 19 13.39 -6.72 27.51
N ILE A 20 13.74 -7.11 28.74
CA ILE A 20 12.76 -7.52 29.77
C ILE A 20 11.65 -6.46 29.92
N TRP A 21 12.03 -5.18 29.94
CA TRP A 21 11.11 -4.05 30.00
C TRP A 21 10.17 -3.95 28.78
N GLN A 22 10.69 -4.16 27.58
CA GLN A 22 9.89 -4.13 26.36
C GLN A 22 8.89 -5.29 26.34
N LYS A 23 9.32 -6.51 26.70
CA LYS A 23 8.43 -7.67 26.83
C LYS A 23 7.33 -7.43 27.85
N PHE A 24 7.67 -6.85 28.99
CA PHE A 24 6.69 -6.48 30.01
C PHE A 24 5.65 -5.49 29.46
N LEU A 25 6.09 -4.40 28.81
CA LEU A 25 5.19 -3.41 28.23
C LEU A 25 4.29 -4.00 27.14
N LEU A 26 4.81 -4.86 26.26
CA LEU A 26 4.02 -5.53 25.22
C LEU A 26 2.99 -6.50 25.82
N SER A 27 3.34 -7.19 26.91
CA SER A 27 2.39 -8.02 27.69
C SER A 27 1.28 -7.20 28.34
N CYS A 28 1.56 -5.96 28.76
CA CYS A 28 0.51 -5.03 29.17
C CYS A 28 -0.36 -4.62 27.99
N VAL A 29 0.24 -4.23 26.86
CA VAL A 29 -0.50 -3.79 25.65
C VAL A 29 -1.45 -4.86 25.15
N SER A 30 -1.07 -6.15 25.16
CA SER A 30 -1.92 -7.25 24.67
C SER A 30 -3.18 -7.50 25.50
N LYS A 31 -3.18 -7.05 26.76
CA LYS A 31 -4.31 -7.18 27.70
C LYS A 31 -5.19 -5.94 27.79
N LEU A 32 -4.75 -4.83 27.21
CA LEU A 32 -5.47 -3.56 27.24
C LEU A 32 -6.29 -3.41 25.96
N ASP A 33 -7.40 -2.68 26.07
CA ASP A 33 -8.13 -2.20 24.91
C ASP A 33 -7.18 -1.37 24.02
N SER A 34 -7.15 -1.68 22.72
CA SER A 34 -6.20 -1.10 21.76
C SER A 34 -6.42 0.41 21.55
N SER A 35 -7.61 0.93 21.84
CA SER A 35 -7.94 2.35 21.77
C SER A 35 -7.58 3.12 23.04
N SER A 36 -7.38 2.42 24.16
CA SER A 36 -7.13 3.04 25.46
C SER A 36 -5.85 3.88 25.49
N TYR A 37 -5.88 4.98 26.26
CA TYR A 37 -4.71 5.84 26.46
C TYR A 37 -3.51 5.06 27.01
N LEU A 38 -3.75 4.15 27.96
CA LEU A 38 -2.69 3.36 28.58
C LEU A 38 -2.03 2.41 27.57
N SER A 39 -2.81 1.73 26.72
CA SER A 39 -2.29 0.87 25.65
C SER A 39 -1.39 1.67 24.70
N ARG A 40 -1.84 2.84 24.26
CA ARG A 40 -1.03 3.75 23.41
C ARG A 40 0.25 4.21 24.09
N LYS A 41 0.21 4.53 25.39
CA LYS A 41 1.40 4.94 26.16
C LYS A 41 2.40 3.79 26.30
N CYS A 42 1.96 2.61 26.70
CA CYS A 42 2.80 1.41 26.80
C CYS A 42 3.40 1.02 25.45
N SER A 43 2.63 1.06 24.37
CA SER A 43 3.11 0.79 23.00
C SER A 43 4.22 1.78 22.58
N ARG A 44 4.04 3.09 22.85
CA ARG A 44 5.07 4.11 22.58
C ARG A 44 6.37 3.84 23.35
N MET A 45 6.26 3.43 24.60
CA MET A 45 7.43 3.10 25.43
C MET A 45 8.11 1.81 24.97
N ALA A 46 7.34 0.80 24.57
CA ALA A 46 7.86 -0.48 24.11
C ALA A 46 8.66 -0.36 22.81
N TYR A 47 8.16 0.42 21.85
CA TYR A 47 8.78 0.51 20.52
C TYR A 47 9.77 1.68 20.36
N GLY A 48 9.76 2.67 21.24
CA GLY A 48 10.67 3.83 21.08
C GLY A 48 10.44 4.60 19.78
N LYS A 49 11.35 5.53 19.43
CA LYS A 49 11.20 6.43 18.26
C LYS A 49 11.46 5.72 16.93
N GLU A 50 12.45 4.85 16.88
CA GLU A 50 12.90 4.15 15.67
C GLU A 50 11.95 3.04 15.23
N LEU A 51 11.12 2.48 16.12
CA LEU A 51 10.05 1.53 15.73
C LEU A 51 8.68 2.20 15.80
N LYS A 52 8.57 3.51 15.54
CA LYS A 52 7.29 4.23 15.66
C LYS A 52 6.19 3.66 14.74
N HIS A 53 6.55 3.08 13.60
CA HIS A 53 5.61 2.43 12.68
C HIS A 53 4.98 1.16 13.26
N MET A 54 5.66 0.49 14.18
CA MET A 54 5.18 -0.72 14.84
C MET A 54 4.07 -0.45 15.86
N ARG A 55 3.99 0.79 16.38
CA ARG A 55 3.09 1.17 17.48
C ARG A 55 1.61 0.94 17.19
N ASN A 56 1.24 0.93 15.90
CA ASN A 56 -0.14 0.83 15.41
C ASN A 56 -0.55 -0.60 15.01
N ILE A 57 0.41 -1.52 14.94
CA ILE A 57 0.18 -2.94 14.61
C ILE A 57 -0.47 -3.62 15.82
N GLY A 58 -0.02 -3.27 17.02
CA GLY A 58 -0.44 -3.88 18.29
C GLY A 58 0.52 -4.98 18.73
N ALA A 59 0.34 -5.49 19.96
CA ALA A 59 1.22 -6.50 20.55
C ALA A 59 0.81 -7.96 20.24
N ASN A 60 -0.30 -8.15 19.53
CA ASN A 60 -0.87 -9.48 19.29
C ASN A 60 -0.42 -10.10 17.97
N LEU A 61 -0.06 -9.29 16.97
CA LEU A 61 0.46 -9.79 15.69
C LEU A 61 1.93 -10.15 15.86
N GLU A 62 2.29 -11.33 15.37
CA GLU A 62 3.66 -11.73 15.14
C GLU A 62 3.78 -12.28 13.71
N LEU A 63 4.70 -11.71 12.93
CA LEU A 63 5.09 -12.23 11.62
C LEU A 63 6.47 -12.89 11.74
N VAL A 64 6.58 -14.13 11.28
CA VAL A 64 7.83 -14.89 11.26
C VAL A 64 8.18 -15.19 9.80
N PRO A 65 9.38 -14.84 9.29
CA PRO A 65 9.76 -15.20 7.93
C PRO A 65 9.71 -16.71 7.72
N SER A 66 9.18 -17.16 6.58
CA SER A 66 9.28 -18.55 6.15
C SER A 66 10.55 -18.79 5.33
N ASP A 67 10.77 -20.03 4.90
CA ASP A 67 11.88 -20.38 3.99
C ASP A 67 11.65 -19.85 2.56
N GLU A 68 10.43 -19.44 2.22
CA GLU A 68 10.09 -18.83 0.94
C GLU A 68 10.27 -17.31 0.97
N PRO A 69 10.89 -16.69 -0.06
CA PRO A 69 11.04 -15.24 -0.16
C PRO A 69 9.71 -14.50 -0.08
N ASP A 70 9.69 -13.39 0.66
CA ASP A 70 8.52 -12.52 0.85
C ASP A 70 7.30 -13.20 1.48
N VAL A 71 7.48 -14.40 2.06
CA VAL A 71 6.42 -15.13 2.75
C VAL A 71 6.65 -15.16 4.25
N TRP A 72 5.58 -14.85 4.99
CA TRP A 72 5.56 -14.74 6.44
C TRP A 72 4.49 -15.64 7.03
N GLU A 73 4.87 -16.43 8.03
CA GLU A 73 3.94 -17.09 8.93
C GLU A 73 3.29 -16.06 9.86
N ILE A 74 1.97 -16.13 10.00
CA ILE A 74 1.15 -15.14 10.69
C ILE A 74 0.64 -15.76 11.98
N TYR A 75 1.02 -15.16 13.09
CA TYR A 75 0.54 -15.52 14.42
C TYR A 75 -0.27 -14.36 15.02
N TRP A 76 -1.38 -14.69 15.66
CA TRP A 76 -2.18 -13.73 16.42
C TRP A 76 -2.42 -14.27 17.82
N LYS A 77 -2.02 -13.52 18.84
CA LYS A 77 -2.07 -13.96 20.24
C LYS A 77 -1.37 -15.32 20.45
N LYS A 78 -0.27 -15.56 19.70
CA LYS A 78 0.54 -16.79 19.65
C LYS A 78 -0.10 -17.99 18.95
N GLU A 79 -1.33 -17.86 18.47
CA GLU A 79 -1.96 -18.89 17.64
C GLU A 79 -1.58 -18.68 16.17
N HIS A 80 -1.21 -19.75 15.47
CA HIS A 80 -0.94 -19.68 14.03
C HIS A 80 -2.26 -19.52 13.26
N LEU A 81 -2.37 -18.44 12.47
CA LEU A 81 -3.58 -18.15 11.69
C LEU A 81 -3.44 -18.46 10.20
N GLY A 82 -2.21 -18.57 9.69
CA GLY A 82 -1.94 -18.78 8.26
C GLY A 82 -0.61 -18.19 7.84
N ARG A 83 -0.45 -17.95 6.54
CA ARG A 83 0.76 -17.34 5.96
C ARG A 83 0.39 -16.36 4.86
N THR A 84 1.28 -15.40 4.58
CA THR A 84 1.15 -14.55 3.40
C THR A 84 1.41 -15.37 2.13
N ALA A 85 0.91 -14.90 0.99
CA ALA A 85 1.31 -15.39 -0.33
C ALA A 85 2.64 -14.73 -0.76
N PRO A 86 3.47 -15.40 -1.59
CA PRO A 86 4.58 -14.75 -2.29
C PRO A 86 4.07 -13.57 -3.13
N LEU A 87 4.95 -12.63 -3.45
CA LEU A 87 4.60 -11.51 -4.33
C LEU A 87 3.99 -11.98 -5.66
N PRO A 88 3.07 -11.20 -6.25
CA PRO A 88 2.42 -11.56 -7.51
C PRO A 88 3.44 -11.76 -8.62
N LYS A 89 3.14 -12.72 -9.51
CA LYS A 89 3.96 -12.97 -10.70
C LYS A 89 3.90 -11.77 -11.64
N ALA A 90 5.02 -11.47 -12.28
CA ALA A 90 5.10 -10.43 -13.30
C ALA A 90 4.10 -10.69 -14.45
N ILE A 91 3.53 -9.61 -14.98
CA ILE A 91 2.62 -9.61 -16.14
C ILE A 91 3.33 -9.23 -17.44
N LYS A 92 4.64 -8.94 -17.38
CA LYS A 92 5.62 -8.74 -18.47
C LYS A 92 5.01 -8.37 -19.83
N GLY A 93 4.94 -7.07 -20.11
CA GLY A 93 4.52 -6.54 -21.40
C GLY A 93 3.00 -6.45 -21.59
N GLU A 94 2.20 -6.89 -20.62
CA GLU A 94 0.76 -6.66 -20.62
C GLU A 94 0.39 -5.30 -20.01
N ASP A 95 -0.73 -4.74 -20.45
CA ASP A 95 -1.30 -3.52 -19.86
C ASP A 95 -1.96 -3.79 -18.51
N LEU A 96 -1.88 -2.80 -17.61
CA LEU A 96 -2.54 -2.80 -16.32
C LEU A 96 -3.45 -1.59 -16.15
N TRP A 97 -4.72 -1.85 -15.87
CA TRP A 97 -5.70 -0.81 -15.57
C TRP A 97 -5.75 -0.60 -14.06
N ILE A 98 -5.34 0.57 -13.60
CA ILE A 98 -5.36 0.91 -12.18
C ILE A 98 -6.67 1.63 -11.88
N LEU A 99 -7.54 0.98 -11.12
CA LEU A 99 -8.84 1.52 -10.74
C LEU A 99 -8.75 2.13 -9.33
N ALA A 100 -8.67 3.45 -9.27
CA ALA A 100 -8.86 4.21 -8.04
C ALA A 100 -10.34 4.54 -7.81
N THR A 101 -10.63 5.51 -6.94
CA THR A 101 -12.00 5.77 -6.45
C THR A 101 -12.42 7.23 -6.55
N GLY A 102 -11.72 8.05 -7.33
CA GLY A 102 -12.15 9.42 -7.60
C GLY A 102 -13.52 9.48 -8.30
N PRO A 103 -14.33 10.52 -8.06
CA PRO A 103 -15.63 10.71 -8.71
C PRO A 103 -15.64 10.58 -10.23
N SER A 104 -14.54 10.89 -10.93
CA SER A 104 -14.48 10.84 -12.40
C SER A 104 -14.79 9.47 -13.02
N ILE A 105 -14.72 8.38 -12.25
CA ILE A 105 -15.07 7.05 -12.76
C ILE A 105 -16.57 6.87 -13.00
N LYS A 106 -17.43 7.70 -12.39
CA LYS A 106 -18.89 7.59 -12.51
C LYS A 106 -19.39 7.90 -13.92
N ASP A 107 -18.61 8.66 -14.69
CA ASP A 107 -18.94 9.04 -16.06
C ASP A 107 -18.39 8.05 -17.10
N LEU A 108 -17.81 6.93 -16.66
CA LEU A 108 -17.16 5.95 -17.54
C LEU A 108 -17.97 4.66 -17.63
N ASP A 109 -18.04 4.10 -18.84
CA ASP A 109 -18.56 2.75 -19.07
C ASP A 109 -17.51 1.70 -18.70
N LEU A 110 -17.34 1.46 -17.40
CA LEU A 110 -16.30 0.58 -16.87
C LEU A 110 -16.50 -0.89 -17.26
N SER A 111 -17.68 -1.30 -17.74
CA SER A 111 -17.91 -2.66 -18.24
C SER A 111 -16.91 -3.05 -19.36
N LYS A 112 -16.35 -2.06 -20.06
CA LYS A 112 -15.30 -2.23 -21.08
C LYS A 112 -13.96 -2.72 -20.53
N LEU A 113 -13.77 -2.74 -19.22
CA LEU A 113 -12.59 -3.33 -18.58
C LEU A 113 -12.68 -4.86 -18.43
N GLN A 114 -13.81 -5.48 -18.76
CA GLN A 114 -13.94 -6.93 -18.75
C GLN A 114 -12.87 -7.58 -19.66
N GLY A 115 -12.17 -8.58 -19.13
CA GLY A 115 -11.07 -9.26 -19.81
C GLY A 115 -9.71 -8.53 -19.73
N HIS A 116 -9.66 -7.31 -19.19
CA HIS A 116 -8.40 -6.61 -18.94
C HIS A 116 -7.86 -6.92 -17.53
N LYS A 117 -6.54 -6.82 -17.34
CA LYS A 117 -5.97 -6.87 -15.98
C LYS A 117 -6.26 -5.57 -15.26
N VAL A 118 -6.89 -5.70 -14.10
CA VAL A 118 -7.25 -4.56 -13.24
C VAL A 118 -6.54 -4.68 -11.90
N LEU A 119 -5.86 -3.61 -11.49
CA LEU A 119 -5.39 -3.37 -10.13
C LEU A 119 -6.40 -2.46 -9.42
N GLY A 120 -7.22 -3.01 -8.54
CA GLY A 120 -8.15 -2.23 -7.72
C GLY A 120 -7.46 -1.60 -6.50
N LEU A 121 -7.78 -0.34 -6.20
CA LEU A 121 -7.20 0.37 -5.06
C LEU A 121 -8.27 0.72 -4.02
N ASN A 122 -7.98 0.46 -2.75
CA ASN A 122 -8.85 0.80 -1.60
C ASN A 122 -10.31 0.34 -1.78
N GLY A 123 -11.24 1.26 -2.08
CA GLY A 123 -12.67 0.97 -2.21
C GLY A 123 -13.13 0.60 -3.62
N ALA A 124 -12.23 0.46 -4.59
CA ALA A 124 -12.55 0.16 -5.99
C ALA A 124 -13.38 -1.12 -6.18
N ILE A 125 -13.33 -2.05 -5.23
CA ILE A 125 -14.09 -3.30 -5.25
C ILE A 125 -15.60 -3.07 -5.32
N ALA A 126 -16.10 -2.00 -4.71
CA ALA A 126 -17.51 -1.64 -4.79
C ALA A 126 -17.92 -1.37 -6.25
N THR A 127 -17.10 -0.61 -6.98
CA THR A 127 -17.28 -0.38 -8.41
C THR A 127 -17.10 -1.68 -9.21
N CYS A 128 -16.08 -2.48 -8.92
CA CYS A 128 -15.86 -3.75 -9.61
C CYS A 128 -17.08 -4.68 -9.51
N GLN A 129 -17.69 -4.79 -8.33
CA GLN A 129 -18.89 -5.61 -8.11
C GLN A 129 -20.10 -5.06 -8.87
N GLU A 130 -20.30 -3.74 -8.86
CA GLU A 130 -21.39 -3.07 -9.55
C GLU A 130 -21.38 -3.35 -11.06
N VAL A 131 -20.20 -3.33 -11.70
CA VAL A 131 -20.04 -3.52 -13.15
C VAL A 131 -19.59 -4.94 -13.55
N GLY A 132 -19.50 -5.87 -12.60
CA GLY A 132 -19.15 -7.27 -12.85
C GLY A 132 -17.71 -7.50 -13.33
N ILE A 133 -16.75 -6.72 -12.84
CA ILE A 133 -15.31 -6.91 -13.12
C ILE A 133 -14.67 -7.68 -11.96
N SER A 134 -13.86 -8.68 -12.29
CA SER A 134 -12.97 -9.34 -11.33
C SER A 134 -11.56 -8.75 -11.43
N PRO A 135 -11.09 -7.98 -10.43
CA PRO A 135 -9.73 -7.46 -10.45
C PRO A 135 -8.71 -8.61 -10.38
N SER A 136 -7.60 -8.49 -11.11
CA SER A 136 -6.51 -9.48 -11.06
C SER A 136 -5.59 -9.23 -9.86
N HIS A 137 -5.44 -7.96 -9.48
CA HIS A 137 -4.64 -7.51 -8.35
C HIS A 137 -5.43 -6.51 -7.53
N TYR A 138 -5.09 -6.39 -6.25
CA TYR A 138 -5.75 -5.44 -5.36
C TYR A 138 -4.77 -4.88 -4.34
N ALA A 139 -4.81 -3.58 -4.05
CA ALA A 139 -3.92 -2.96 -3.07
C ALA A 139 -4.66 -2.08 -2.07
N ILE A 140 -4.38 -2.31 -0.78
CA ILE A 140 -4.88 -1.52 0.34
C ILE A 140 -3.75 -1.41 1.36
N THR A 141 -3.30 -0.19 1.66
CA THR A 141 -2.23 0.02 2.66
C THR A 141 -2.66 0.89 3.83
N ASP A 142 -3.75 1.66 3.68
CA ASP A 142 -4.27 2.57 4.69
C ASP A 142 -4.89 1.80 5.85
N ARG A 143 -4.33 1.99 7.05
CA ARG A 143 -4.86 1.45 8.30
C ARG A 143 -6.32 1.85 8.53
N ASP A 144 -6.66 3.10 8.24
CA ASP A 144 -8.01 3.63 8.46
C ASP A 144 -9.05 2.85 7.67
N PHE A 145 -8.68 2.45 6.44
CA PHE A 145 -9.52 1.63 5.57
C PHE A 145 -9.77 0.25 6.19
N PHE A 146 -8.74 -0.45 6.65
CA PHE A 146 -8.93 -1.75 7.31
C PHE A 146 -9.77 -1.65 8.58
N GLU A 147 -9.67 -0.54 9.33
CA GLU A 147 -10.44 -0.34 10.56
C GLU A 147 -11.93 -0.08 10.31
N HIS A 148 -12.27 0.65 9.25
CA HIS A 148 -13.63 1.18 9.06
C HIS A 148 -14.34 0.67 7.80
N ARG A 149 -13.65 -0.12 6.96
CA ARG A 149 -14.13 -0.66 5.68
C ARG A 149 -13.77 -2.15 5.52
N MET A 150 -13.66 -2.89 6.61
CA MET A 150 -13.37 -4.34 6.58
C MET A 150 -14.28 -5.15 5.63
N PRO A 151 -15.59 -4.85 5.47
CA PRO A 151 -16.40 -5.52 4.46
C PRO A 151 -15.85 -5.41 3.03
N LEU A 152 -15.34 -4.23 2.63
CA LEU A 152 -14.70 -4.05 1.33
C LEU A 152 -13.36 -4.80 1.23
N VAL A 153 -12.65 -4.97 2.35
CA VAL A 153 -11.43 -5.81 2.39
C VAL A 153 -11.80 -7.28 2.17
N VAL A 154 -12.86 -7.77 2.83
CA VAL A 154 -13.40 -9.13 2.64
C VAL A 154 -13.79 -9.33 1.18
N ASP A 155 -14.52 -8.39 0.59
CA ASP A 155 -14.93 -8.44 -0.82
C ASP A 155 -13.72 -8.46 -1.77
N ALA A 156 -12.71 -7.64 -1.50
CA ALA A 156 -11.49 -7.60 -2.30
C ALA A 156 -10.77 -8.96 -2.29
N VAL A 157 -10.65 -9.60 -1.13
CA VAL A 157 -10.06 -10.94 -1.01
C VAL A 157 -10.92 -12.01 -1.69
N ASN A 158 -12.24 -11.96 -1.48
CA ASN A 158 -13.19 -12.92 -2.05
C ASN A 158 -13.34 -12.79 -3.57
N SER A 159 -12.95 -11.65 -4.16
CA SER A 159 -12.90 -11.48 -5.62
C SER A 159 -11.89 -12.41 -6.31
N GLY A 160 -10.99 -13.03 -5.54
CA GLY A 160 -9.92 -13.90 -6.05
C GLY A 160 -8.67 -13.15 -6.51
N ALA A 161 -8.65 -11.81 -6.39
CA ALA A 161 -7.51 -10.98 -6.71
C ALA A 161 -6.28 -11.31 -5.86
N HIS A 162 -5.09 -11.12 -6.42
CA HIS A 162 -3.86 -11.11 -5.62
C HIS A 162 -3.79 -9.80 -4.83
N CYS A 163 -4.00 -9.88 -3.52
CA CYS A 163 -4.08 -8.75 -2.61
C CYS A 163 -2.69 -8.38 -2.05
N LEU A 164 -2.33 -7.10 -2.13
CA LEU A 164 -1.11 -6.51 -1.58
C LEU A 164 -1.48 -5.60 -0.41
N PHE A 165 -1.29 -6.09 0.81
CA PHE A 165 -1.76 -5.41 2.03
C PHE A 165 -0.61 -5.01 2.95
N SER A 166 -0.76 -3.86 3.62
CA SER A 166 0.22 -3.42 4.62
C SER A 166 0.16 -4.29 5.88
N VAL A 167 1.23 -4.28 6.68
CA VAL A 167 1.26 -4.99 7.96
C VAL A 167 0.18 -4.50 8.95
N ASN A 168 -0.16 -3.21 8.90
CA ASN A 168 -1.28 -2.70 9.68
C ASN A 168 -2.61 -3.33 9.23
N GLY A 169 -2.76 -3.56 7.92
CA GLY A 169 -3.88 -4.29 7.36
C GLY A 169 -3.95 -5.74 7.84
N LEU A 170 -2.83 -6.47 7.79
CA LEU A 170 -2.76 -7.84 8.32
C LEU A 170 -3.15 -7.90 9.79
N ALA A 171 -2.69 -6.94 10.61
CA ALA A 171 -3.06 -6.87 12.02
C ALA A 171 -4.58 -6.72 12.24
N ARG A 172 -5.24 -5.87 11.43
CA ARG A 172 -6.70 -5.68 11.50
C ARG A 172 -7.47 -6.87 10.94
N ILE A 173 -6.94 -7.54 9.91
CA ILE A 173 -7.51 -8.80 9.38
C ILE A 173 -7.46 -9.89 10.46
N CYS A 174 -6.32 -10.08 11.14
CA CYS A 174 -6.22 -11.05 12.25
C CYS A 174 -7.25 -10.78 13.35
N GLU A 175 -7.54 -9.51 13.61
CA GLU A 175 -8.46 -9.07 14.66
C GLU A 175 -9.93 -9.24 14.27
N GLN A 176 -10.30 -8.96 13.02
CA GLN A 176 -11.71 -8.81 12.61
C GLN A 176 -12.19 -9.87 11.61
N ALA A 177 -11.29 -10.44 10.80
CA ALA A 177 -11.61 -11.37 9.73
C ALA A 177 -10.48 -12.40 9.48
N PRO A 178 -10.04 -13.16 10.51
CA PRO A 178 -8.87 -14.05 10.41
C PRO A 178 -9.03 -15.15 9.35
N GLN A 179 -10.26 -15.53 9.01
CA GLN A 179 -10.56 -16.50 7.95
C GLN A 179 -10.01 -16.09 6.57
N LEU A 180 -9.78 -14.79 6.33
CA LEU A 180 -9.20 -14.32 5.06
C LEU A 180 -7.74 -14.78 4.87
N LEU A 181 -7.03 -15.11 5.95
CA LEU A 181 -5.62 -15.50 5.92
C LEU A 181 -5.42 -16.93 5.43
N THR A 182 -6.47 -17.75 5.41
CA THR A 182 -6.43 -19.12 4.92
C THR A 182 -7.04 -19.28 3.54
N SER A 183 -7.98 -18.40 3.16
CA SER A 183 -8.67 -18.47 1.86
C SER A 183 -8.11 -17.50 0.80
N GLY A 184 -7.46 -16.41 1.22
CA GLY A 184 -7.04 -15.32 0.36
C GLY A 184 -5.61 -15.43 -0.17
N LYS A 185 -5.36 -14.83 -1.34
CA LYS A 185 -4.00 -14.59 -1.84
C LYS A 185 -3.53 -13.22 -1.35
N ILE A 186 -2.94 -13.17 -0.15
CA ILE A 186 -2.55 -11.92 0.49
C ILE A 186 -1.03 -11.85 0.66
N SER A 187 -0.37 -10.96 -0.08
CA SER A 187 1.05 -10.64 0.10
C SER A 187 1.23 -9.42 0.99
N LEU A 188 2.33 -9.44 1.76
CA LEU A 188 2.73 -8.30 2.56
C LEU A 188 3.39 -7.23 1.67
N LEU A 189 2.82 -6.03 1.65
CA LEU A 189 3.41 -4.84 1.03
C LEU A 189 3.95 -3.91 2.11
N GLN A 190 5.28 -3.73 2.13
CA GLN A 190 5.94 -2.90 3.12
C GLN A 190 6.24 -1.50 2.59
N THR A 191 6.37 -0.52 3.50
CA THR A 191 6.83 0.82 3.13
C THR A 191 8.33 0.90 3.32
N VAL A 192 9.03 1.55 2.39
CA VAL A 192 10.47 1.80 2.51
C VAL A 192 10.77 2.48 3.84
N ASN A 193 11.78 1.98 4.54
CA ASN A 193 12.19 2.44 5.87
C ASN A 193 11.08 2.31 6.94
N ARG A 194 10.09 1.41 6.76
CA ARG A 194 9.07 1.03 7.77
C ARG A 194 8.77 -0.46 7.75
N TYR A 195 9.81 -1.29 7.63
CA TYR A 195 9.67 -2.74 7.58
C TYR A 195 9.29 -3.31 8.94
N TYR A 196 8.55 -4.41 8.93
CA TYR A 196 8.10 -5.07 10.14
C TYR A 196 9.30 -5.49 11.00
N GLY A 197 9.30 -5.07 12.28
CA GLY A 197 10.32 -5.43 13.26
C GLY A 197 11.68 -4.72 13.10
N LEU A 198 11.90 -3.95 12.03
CA LEU A 198 13.18 -3.26 11.79
C LEU A 198 13.12 -1.79 12.20
N PRO A 199 14.16 -1.27 12.89
CA PRO A 199 14.26 0.15 13.22
C PRO A 199 14.36 0.99 11.95
N GLN A 200 13.75 2.16 11.97
CA GLN A 200 13.87 3.13 10.89
C GLN A 200 15.24 3.78 10.91
N LEU A 201 15.87 3.86 9.75
CA LEU A 201 17.02 4.72 9.49
C LEU A 201 16.65 6.19 9.67
N SER A 202 17.64 7.01 10.04
CA SER A 202 17.48 8.47 9.96
C SER A 202 17.32 8.92 8.51
N ALA A 203 16.92 10.17 8.28
CA ALA A 203 16.77 10.68 6.92
C ALA A 203 18.11 10.64 6.15
N ASN A 204 19.21 11.00 6.80
CA ASN A 204 20.55 11.00 6.19
C ASN A 204 21.02 9.58 5.90
N ASP A 205 20.89 8.66 6.86
CA ASP A 205 21.30 7.26 6.67
C ASP A 205 20.45 6.58 5.59
N LEU A 206 19.17 6.95 5.48
CA LEU A 206 18.31 6.46 4.41
C LEU A 206 18.78 6.95 3.04
N VAL A 207 19.09 8.26 2.92
CA VAL A 207 19.61 8.82 1.66
C VAL A 207 20.91 8.12 1.29
N GLU A 208 21.85 7.98 2.21
CA GLU A 208 23.13 7.30 2.00
C GLU A 208 22.93 5.84 1.56
N ALA A 209 22.09 5.09 2.27
CA ALA A 209 21.86 3.68 1.96
C ALA A 209 21.17 3.46 0.60
N LEU A 210 20.46 4.48 0.08
CA LEU A 210 19.76 4.41 -1.20
C LEU A 210 20.55 4.98 -2.38
N GLN A 211 21.71 5.62 -2.17
CA GLN A 211 22.52 6.23 -3.25
C GLN A 211 22.86 5.26 -4.40
N HIS A 212 23.04 3.98 -4.07
CA HIS A 212 23.41 2.94 -5.04
C HIS A 212 22.46 1.74 -5.03
N HIS A 213 21.27 1.89 -4.45
CA HIS A 213 20.32 0.79 -4.39
C HIS A 213 19.75 0.52 -5.79
N PRO A 214 19.80 -0.72 -6.31
CA PRO A 214 19.47 -1.01 -7.72
C PRO A 214 17.99 -0.79 -8.07
N SER A 215 17.11 -0.80 -7.07
CA SER A 215 15.66 -0.75 -7.27
C SER A 215 14.95 0.35 -6.48
N LEU A 216 15.66 1.14 -5.68
CA LEU A 216 15.08 2.18 -4.84
C LEU A 216 15.83 3.49 -5.11
N SER A 217 15.12 4.60 -5.28
CA SER A 217 15.71 5.92 -5.44
C SER A 217 15.00 6.95 -4.56
N ILE A 218 15.71 8.02 -4.23
CA ILE A 218 15.19 9.21 -3.54
C ILE A 218 15.31 10.41 -4.50
N SER A 219 14.46 11.41 -4.31
CA SER A 219 14.55 12.68 -5.03
C SER A 219 15.93 13.33 -4.90
N SER A 220 16.34 14.04 -5.94
CA SER A 220 17.67 14.68 -6.00
C SER A 220 17.88 15.77 -4.95
N ASP A 221 16.81 16.33 -4.38
CA ASP A 221 16.85 17.30 -3.28
C ASP A 221 17.10 16.65 -1.90
N GLY A 222 17.15 15.32 -1.83
CA GLY A 222 17.42 14.57 -0.61
C GLY A 222 16.23 14.45 0.35
N ASP A 223 15.00 14.81 -0.05
CA ASP A 223 13.83 14.53 0.79
C ASP A 223 13.57 13.02 0.85
N SER A 224 14.00 12.40 1.94
CA SER A 224 13.79 10.98 2.28
C SER A 224 12.33 10.47 2.22
N LYS A 225 11.33 11.36 2.11
CA LYS A 225 9.91 11.00 1.92
C LYS A 225 9.53 10.82 0.45
N ILE A 226 10.26 11.45 -0.46
CA ILE A 226 10.01 11.45 -1.89
C ILE A 226 11.01 10.47 -2.52
N GLY A 227 10.48 9.36 -3.01
CA GLY A 227 11.28 8.30 -3.59
C GLY A 227 10.47 7.40 -4.50
N TRP A 228 11.16 6.51 -5.19
CA TRP A 228 10.58 5.56 -6.12
C TRP A 228 11.10 4.15 -5.87
N SER A 229 10.21 3.17 -6.03
CA SER A 229 10.56 1.75 -5.99
C SER A 229 10.23 1.10 -7.32
N ARG A 230 11.26 0.52 -7.95
CA ARG A 230 11.13 -0.32 -9.14
C ARG A 230 10.67 -1.74 -8.81
N HIS A 231 10.81 -2.18 -7.56
CA HIS A 231 10.45 -3.54 -7.17
C HIS A 231 9.90 -3.63 -5.75
N ILE A 232 8.66 -4.11 -5.62
CA ILE A 232 7.90 -4.06 -4.35
C ILE A 232 8.44 -4.97 -3.24
N SER A 233 9.34 -5.93 -3.54
CA SER A 233 10.05 -6.71 -2.51
C SER A 233 10.91 -5.85 -1.59
N HIS A 234 11.38 -4.69 -2.09
CA HIS A 234 12.13 -3.72 -1.29
C HIS A 234 11.22 -2.68 -0.63
N GLY A 235 9.90 -2.86 -0.73
CA GLY A 235 8.88 -1.94 -0.26
C GLY A 235 8.55 -0.83 -1.26
N VAL A 236 7.61 0.03 -0.86
CA VAL A 236 7.09 1.15 -1.66
C VAL A 236 7.21 2.47 -0.93
N PHE A 237 7.30 3.57 -1.68
CA PHE A 237 7.11 4.92 -1.17
C PHE A 237 5.62 5.28 -1.21
N THR A 238 5.10 5.90 -0.15
CA THR A 238 3.65 6.08 0.00
C THR A 238 3.11 7.28 -0.78
N ALA A 239 3.90 8.34 -0.92
CA ALA A 239 3.50 9.65 -1.44
C ALA A 239 2.17 10.21 -0.89
N ASN A 240 1.70 9.70 0.27
CA ASN A 240 0.38 9.94 0.84
C ASN A 240 -0.81 9.68 -0.11
N THR A 241 -0.63 8.83 -1.13
CA THR A 241 -1.71 8.39 -2.01
C THR A 241 -1.50 6.96 -2.49
N ILE A 242 -2.55 6.14 -2.41
CA ILE A 242 -2.51 4.75 -2.89
C ILE A 242 -2.27 4.67 -4.40
N ALA A 243 -2.59 5.72 -5.18
CA ALA A 243 -2.37 5.75 -6.62
C ALA A 243 -0.87 5.67 -6.98
N TYR A 244 -0.01 6.33 -6.20
CA TYR A 244 1.44 6.29 -6.40
C TYR A 244 2.04 4.92 -6.03
N ILE A 245 1.47 4.26 -5.02
CA ILE A 245 1.79 2.85 -4.72
C ILE A 245 1.35 1.95 -5.89
N GLY A 246 0.16 2.19 -6.46
CA GLY A 246 -0.31 1.50 -7.66
C GLY A 246 0.65 1.60 -8.84
N CYS A 247 1.28 2.77 -9.03
CA CYS A 247 2.29 2.96 -10.07
C CYS A 247 3.54 2.10 -9.82
N GLN A 248 4.05 2.05 -8.58
CA GLN A 248 5.20 1.20 -8.21
C GLN A 248 4.88 -0.30 -8.32
N ILE A 249 3.63 -0.70 -8.03
CA ILE A 249 3.17 -2.07 -8.25
C ILE A 249 3.17 -2.39 -9.76
N ALA A 250 2.66 -1.49 -10.60
CA ALA A 250 2.62 -1.70 -12.05
C ALA A 250 4.03 -1.85 -12.65
N GLU A 251 4.97 -0.99 -12.24
CA GLU A 251 6.39 -1.08 -12.62
C GLU A 251 7.00 -2.41 -12.17
N SER A 252 6.80 -2.78 -10.90
CA SER A 252 7.33 -4.03 -10.36
C SER A 252 6.75 -5.28 -11.02
N LEU A 253 5.51 -5.23 -11.51
CA LEU A 253 4.88 -6.31 -12.26
C LEU A 253 5.37 -6.37 -13.73
N GLY A 254 6.14 -5.38 -14.18
CA GLY A 254 6.61 -5.28 -15.57
C GLY A 254 5.49 -4.98 -16.56
N ALA A 255 4.50 -4.18 -16.16
CA ALA A 255 3.45 -3.70 -17.07
C ALA A 255 4.07 -2.88 -18.21
N GLU A 256 3.52 -2.98 -19.43
CA GLU A 256 3.94 -2.10 -20.53
C GLU A 256 3.31 -0.72 -20.38
N ASN A 257 1.99 -0.67 -20.16
CA ASN A 257 1.28 0.55 -19.87
C ASN A 257 0.44 0.40 -18.60
N ALA A 258 0.37 1.47 -17.81
CA ALA A 258 -0.55 1.63 -16.69
C ALA A 258 -1.55 2.74 -16.99
N TYR A 259 -2.83 2.40 -17.03
CA TYR A 259 -3.93 3.34 -17.28
C TYR A 259 -4.67 3.63 -15.97
N LEU A 260 -4.54 4.85 -15.45
CA LEU A 260 -5.06 5.24 -14.14
C LEU A 260 -6.45 5.88 -14.25
N LEU A 261 -7.46 5.19 -13.74
CA LEU A 261 -8.85 5.64 -13.67
C LEU A 261 -9.17 6.16 -12.27
N GLY A 262 -9.90 7.27 -12.15
CA GLY A 262 -10.33 7.80 -10.86
C GLY A 262 -9.21 8.42 -10.02
N MET A 263 -8.08 8.78 -10.63
CA MET A 263 -6.99 9.49 -9.96
C MET A 263 -7.24 11.01 -10.04
N ASP A 264 -8.22 11.50 -9.28
CA ASP A 264 -8.64 12.90 -9.35
C ASP A 264 -7.73 13.83 -8.52
N LEU A 265 -7.18 13.32 -7.40
CA LEU A 265 -6.21 14.02 -6.54
C LEU A 265 -6.63 15.42 -6.05
N GLY A 266 -7.93 15.66 -5.92
CA GLY A 266 -8.49 16.85 -5.28
C GLY A 266 -9.80 16.51 -4.56
N SER A 267 -10.16 17.32 -3.56
CA SER A 267 -11.50 17.26 -2.97
C SER A 267 -12.43 18.23 -3.70
N PRO A 268 -13.51 17.77 -4.33
CA PRO A 268 -14.52 18.67 -4.85
C PRO A 268 -15.20 19.41 -3.68
N THR A 269 -15.45 20.70 -3.82
CA THR A 269 -16.10 21.50 -2.78
C THR A 269 -17.57 21.10 -2.53
N ASN A 270 -18.19 20.32 -3.44
CA ASN A 270 -19.61 19.96 -3.42
C ASN A 270 -19.92 18.48 -3.79
N THR A 271 -18.93 17.60 -3.93
CA THR A 271 -19.18 16.16 -4.18
C THR A 271 -18.30 15.28 -3.29
N PRO A 272 -18.70 14.04 -2.96
CA PRO A 272 -17.89 13.14 -2.16
C PRO A 272 -16.49 12.96 -2.77
N ALA A 273 -15.44 12.97 -1.95
CA ALA A 273 -14.06 12.80 -2.41
C ALA A 273 -13.79 11.40 -2.99
N ARG A 274 -14.67 10.43 -2.73
CA ARG A 274 -14.60 9.05 -3.21
C ARG A 274 -15.95 8.63 -3.80
N SER A 275 -15.92 7.87 -4.89
CA SER A 275 -17.09 7.47 -5.67
C SER A 275 -18.10 6.61 -4.89
N TYR A 276 -17.59 5.79 -3.97
CA TYR A 276 -18.35 4.80 -3.18
C TYR A 276 -18.83 5.32 -1.81
N GLU A 277 -18.55 6.57 -1.45
CA GLU A 277 -18.97 7.14 -0.16
C GLU A 277 -20.25 7.97 -0.31
N ASP A 278 -21.15 7.80 0.65
CA ASP A 278 -22.33 8.66 0.85
C ASP A 278 -22.08 9.64 2.01
N GLY A 279 -22.54 10.88 1.86
CA GLY A 279 -22.01 12.09 2.49
C GLY A 279 -21.69 11.98 3.99
N GLN A 280 -22.57 11.41 4.80
CA GLN A 280 -22.35 11.31 6.27
C GLN A 280 -21.37 10.22 6.70
N LYS A 281 -21.11 9.22 5.85
CA LYS A 281 -20.18 8.12 6.16
C LYS A 281 -18.79 8.34 5.59
N ALA A 282 -18.55 9.44 4.88
CA ALA A 282 -17.27 9.73 4.23
C ALA A 282 -16.13 9.79 5.25
N ARG A 283 -15.04 9.05 4.99
CA ARG A 283 -13.82 9.13 5.81
C ARG A 283 -13.03 10.40 5.46
N PRO A 284 -12.32 11.00 6.42
CA PRO A 284 -11.46 12.14 6.12
C PRO A 284 -10.43 11.81 5.03
N THR A 285 -10.01 12.83 4.30
CA THR A 285 -8.95 12.76 3.29
C THR A 285 -7.91 13.82 3.59
N THR A 286 -6.64 13.51 3.36
CA THR A 286 -5.53 14.46 3.49
C THR A 286 -4.97 14.87 2.13
N LEU A 287 -5.60 14.46 1.02
CA LEU A 287 -5.09 14.71 -0.33
C LEU A 287 -4.77 16.18 -0.57
N ASP A 288 -5.67 17.12 -0.25
CA ASP A 288 -5.42 18.55 -0.50
C ASP A 288 -4.27 19.10 0.36
N LYS A 289 -4.14 18.61 1.60
CA LYS A 289 -3.09 19.00 2.53
C LYS A 289 -1.73 18.49 2.04
N ASP A 290 -1.69 17.25 1.56
CA ASP A 290 -0.45 16.56 1.19
C ASP A 290 -0.07 16.77 -0.29
N TYR A 291 -0.92 17.47 -1.06
CA TYR A 291 -0.76 17.60 -2.51
C TYR A 291 0.57 18.26 -2.88
N GLU A 292 0.77 19.50 -2.45
CA GLU A 292 1.96 20.29 -2.81
C GLU A 292 3.23 19.76 -2.11
N SER A 293 3.09 19.21 -0.90
CA SER A 293 4.25 18.83 -0.09
C SER A 293 4.78 17.43 -0.36
N THR A 294 4.01 16.56 -1.02
CA THR A 294 4.38 15.14 -1.14
C THR A 294 3.83 14.49 -2.40
N ILE A 295 2.54 14.65 -2.72
CA ILE A 295 1.92 13.95 -3.85
C ILE A 295 2.51 14.45 -5.17
N LEU A 296 2.42 15.74 -5.45
CA LEU A 296 2.91 16.33 -6.70
C LEU A 296 4.42 16.09 -6.88
N PRO A 297 5.30 16.40 -5.90
CA PRO A 297 6.73 16.11 -6.03
C PRO A 297 7.06 14.63 -6.28
N SER A 298 6.28 13.70 -5.72
CA SER A 298 6.48 12.26 -5.98
C SER A 298 6.14 11.89 -7.42
N PHE A 299 5.06 12.44 -7.97
CA PHE A 299 4.74 12.22 -9.39
C PHE A 299 5.70 12.93 -10.34
N GLU A 300 6.27 14.08 -9.95
CA GLU A 300 7.37 14.72 -10.70
C GLU A 300 8.62 13.85 -10.69
N LEU A 301 8.97 13.24 -9.55
CA LEU A 301 10.03 12.24 -9.51
C LEU A 301 9.74 11.07 -10.45
N LEU A 302 8.50 10.56 -10.49
CA LEU A 302 8.11 9.50 -11.42
C LEU A 302 8.30 9.93 -12.88
N ARG A 303 7.88 11.14 -13.26
CA ARG A 303 8.10 11.69 -14.61
C ARG A 303 9.57 11.64 -15.02
N ASP A 304 10.45 11.99 -14.09
CA ASP A 304 11.89 12.10 -14.34
C ASP A 304 12.63 10.76 -14.17
N THR A 305 11.93 9.72 -13.69
CA THR A 305 12.49 8.39 -13.48
C THR A 305 12.36 7.54 -14.75
N GLU A 306 13.47 6.99 -15.22
CA GLU A 306 13.44 5.95 -16.25
C GLU A 306 12.70 4.71 -15.72
N THR A 307 11.59 4.39 -16.38
CA THR A 307 10.67 3.30 -16.03
C THR A 307 10.41 2.43 -17.26
N HIS A 308 10.12 1.15 -17.04
CA HIS A 308 9.65 0.26 -18.10
C HIS A 308 8.19 0.56 -18.45
N CYS A 309 7.37 0.80 -17.43
CA CYS A 309 5.94 1.05 -17.57
C CYS A 309 5.65 2.49 -17.99
N ARG A 310 4.79 2.68 -19.00
CA ARG A 310 4.27 3.99 -19.38
C ARG A 310 2.98 4.30 -18.63
N PHE A 311 2.95 5.42 -17.90
CA PHE A 311 1.81 5.81 -17.07
C PHE A 311 0.92 6.83 -17.77
N TRP A 312 -0.39 6.59 -17.75
CA TRP A 312 -1.40 7.46 -18.36
C TRP A 312 -2.48 7.81 -17.36
N ASN A 313 -2.77 9.10 -17.22
CA ASN A 313 -3.88 9.56 -16.39
C ASN A 313 -5.16 9.67 -17.23
N LEU A 314 -6.20 8.93 -16.84
CA LEU A 314 -7.48 8.92 -17.54
C LEU A 314 -8.55 9.79 -16.86
N SER A 315 -8.21 10.45 -15.74
CA SER A 315 -9.13 11.41 -15.12
C SER A 315 -9.08 12.76 -15.85
N PRO A 316 -10.21 13.22 -16.44
CA PRO A 316 -10.27 14.52 -17.10
C PRO A 316 -10.19 15.69 -16.10
N VAL A 317 -10.49 15.44 -14.83
CA VAL A 317 -10.57 16.45 -13.76
C VAL A 317 -9.42 16.35 -12.76
N SER A 318 -8.40 15.52 -13.04
CA SER A 318 -7.25 15.36 -12.17
C SER A 318 -6.56 16.70 -11.88
N ARG A 319 -6.23 16.93 -10.61
CA ARG A 319 -5.37 18.05 -10.18
C ARG A 319 -3.94 17.92 -10.72
N LEU A 320 -3.48 16.68 -10.96
CA LEU A 320 -2.15 16.41 -11.51
C LEU A 320 -2.01 17.00 -12.93
N PRO A 321 -0.98 17.83 -13.19
CA PRO A 321 -0.73 18.40 -14.50
C PRO A 321 -0.41 17.33 -15.56
N GLU A 322 -0.84 17.57 -16.80
CA GLU A 322 -0.50 16.72 -17.94
C GLU A 322 1.01 16.68 -18.23
N SER A 323 1.74 17.75 -17.88
CA SER A 323 3.20 17.80 -17.94
C SER A 323 3.90 16.89 -16.94
N VAL A 324 3.18 16.37 -15.93
CA VAL A 324 3.70 15.42 -14.94
C VAL A 324 3.33 13.99 -15.30
N MET A 325 2.09 13.75 -15.73
CA MET A 325 1.67 12.45 -16.27
C MET A 325 0.75 12.69 -17.46
N PRO A 326 1.06 12.13 -18.65
CA PRO A 326 0.30 12.41 -19.86
C PRO A 326 -1.15 11.93 -19.72
N ARG A 327 -2.08 12.71 -20.29
CA ARG A 327 -3.50 12.40 -20.26
C ARG A 327 -3.89 11.55 -21.46
N LYS A 328 -4.84 10.65 -21.24
CA LYS A 328 -5.47 9.89 -22.33
C LYS A 328 -6.96 9.71 -22.02
N SER A 329 -7.81 9.75 -23.03
CA SER A 329 -9.23 9.44 -22.82
C SER A 329 -9.41 7.94 -22.57
N PHE A 330 -10.43 7.57 -21.80
CA PHE A 330 -10.75 6.16 -21.57
C PHE A 330 -11.08 5.43 -22.90
N PRO A 331 -11.92 5.97 -23.81
CA PRO A 331 -12.17 5.33 -25.11
C PRO A 331 -10.93 5.14 -25.99
N ASP A 332 -9.98 6.08 -25.98
CA ASP A 332 -8.77 5.95 -26.80
C ASP A 332 -7.75 5.00 -26.19
N SER A 333 -7.78 4.83 -24.87
CA SER A 333 -6.93 3.86 -24.16
C SER A 333 -7.31 2.42 -24.51
N LEU A 334 -8.59 2.16 -24.80
CA LEU A 334 -9.08 0.83 -25.18
C LEU A 334 -8.70 0.40 -26.62
N LYS A 335 -8.29 1.34 -27.49
CA LYS A 335 -8.00 1.08 -28.92
C LYS A 335 -6.57 0.64 -29.18
N CYS A 336 -5.66 0.81 -28.22
CA CYS A 336 -4.27 0.37 -28.35
C CYS A 336 -4.23 -1.14 -28.05
N ARG A 337 -4.12 -1.95 -29.09
CA ARG A 337 -3.78 -3.37 -29.03
C ARG A 337 -2.67 -3.66 -30.02
#